data_AF-A0A2R6LLV7-F1
#
_entry.id   AF-A0A2R6LLV7-F1
#
_cell.length_a   1.000
_cell.length_b   1.000
_cell.length_c   1.000
_cell.angle_alpha   90.00
_cell.angle_beta   90.00
_cell.angle_gamma   90.00
#
_symmetry.space_group_name_H-M   'P 1'
#
loop_
_entity.id
_entity.type
_entity.pdbx_description
1 polymer ?
#
loop_
_entity_poly.entity_id
_entity_poly.type
_entity_poly.pdbx_seq_one_letter_code
_entity_poly.pdbx_strand_id
1 'polypeptide(L)' 'MGVVSLDNRAFEGNNNSYLLGTEAGATTTLVDTGVAVPETRDQLRAGLQRHGLGFADVEQVLLTHHHADH' A
#
# COMPACT_ATOMS: atom_id res chain seq x y z
N MET A 1 -9.86 6.69 8.33
CA MET A 1 -8.52 6.86 7.71
C MET A 1 -7.52 6.03 8.50
N GLY A 2 -6.93 5.01 7.86
CA GLY A 2 -5.85 4.20 8.41
C GLY A 2 -4.56 4.46 7.63
N VAL A 3 -3.41 4.41 8.30
CA VAL A 3 -2.09 4.56 7.67
C VAL A 3 -1.42 3.19 7.61
N VAL A 4 -0.89 2.83 6.44
CA VAL A 4 -0.05 1.63 6.25
C VAL A 4 1.37 2.09 5.96
N SER A 5 2.25 1.97 6.95
CA SER A 5 3.67 2.30 6.80
C SER A 5 4.45 1.12 6.22
N LEU A 6 5.31 1.41 5.25
CA LEU A 6 6.25 0.49 4.63
C LEU A 6 7.67 0.99 4.93
N ASP A 7 8.56 0.08 5.31
CA ASP A 7 9.98 0.39 5.49
C ASP A 7 10.74 0.06 4.20
N ASN A 8 11.60 0.97 3.77
CA ASN A 8 12.48 0.82 2.62
C ASN A 8 13.77 1.59 2.86
N ARG A 9 14.92 1.00 2.52
CA ARG A 9 16.25 1.62 2.64
C ARG A 9 16.79 2.22 1.35
N ALA A 10 16.03 2.20 0.24
CA ALA A 10 16.51 2.61 -1.07
C ALA A 10 16.41 4.13 -1.35
N PHE A 11 15.43 4.84 -0.79
CA PHE A 11 15.22 6.30 -0.86
C PHE A 11 14.52 6.75 0.44
N GLU A 12 14.61 8.04 0.81
CA GLU A 12 14.20 8.63 2.12
C GLU A 12 13.27 7.71 2.93
N GLY A 13 13.85 6.93 3.86
CA GLY A 13 13.14 5.80 4.48
C GLY A 13 11.78 6.18 5.10
N ASN A 14 10.91 5.17 5.24
CA ASN A 14 9.50 5.23 5.68
C ASN A 14 8.48 5.67 4.61
N ASN A 15 8.46 5.03 3.43
CA ASN A 15 7.38 5.24 2.47
C ASN A 15 6.04 4.79 3.05
N ASN A 16 5.01 5.61 2.87
CA ASN A 16 3.66 5.27 3.29
C ASN A 16 2.82 4.93 2.08
N SER A 17 2.08 3.84 2.19
CA SER A 17 0.94 3.56 1.32
C SER A 17 -0.35 3.95 2.03
N TYR A 18 -1.32 4.48 1.29
CA TYR A 18 -2.60 4.86 1.85
C TYR A 18 -3.70 3.96 1.31
N LEU A 19 -4.50 3.40 2.23
CA LEU A 19 -5.66 2.60 1.91
C LEU A 19 -6.93 3.45 2.09
N LEU A 20 -7.72 3.55 1.02
CA LEU A 20 -8.94 4.33 0.95
C LEU A 20 -10.12 3.43 0.53
N GLY A 21 -11.34 3.85 0.85
CA GLY A 21 -12.55 3.13 0.44
C GLY A 21 -12.75 1.79 1.15
N THR A 22 -12.44 1.70 2.44
CA THR A 22 -12.60 0.47 3.24
C THR A 22 -14.04 0.25 3.73
N GLU A 23 -14.91 1.25 3.55
CA GLU A 23 -16.33 1.17 3.83
C GLU A 23 -17.10 0.37 2.77
N ALA A 24 -18.24 -0.21 3.16
CA ALA A 24 -19.04 -1.05 2.27
C ALA A 24 -19.55 -0.26 1.05
N GLY A 25 -19.30 -0.81 -0.15
CA GLY A 25 -19.73 -0.22 -1.42
C GLY A 25 -18.82 0.88 -1.97
N ALA A 26 -17.73 1.23 -1.28
CA ALA A 26 -16.68 2.08 -1.84
C ALA A 26 -15.66 1.25 -2.64
N THR A 27 -14.95 1.91 -3.55
CA THR A 27 -13.86 1.30 -4.31
C THR A 27 -12.60 1.22 -3.44
N THR A 28 -12.14 0.01 -3.17
CA THR A 28 -10.91 -0.20 -2.39
C THR A 28 -9.71 0.27 -3.18
N THR A 29 -9.12 1.39 -2.75
CA THR A 29 -8.05 2.08 -3.48
C THR A 29 -6.77 2.07 -2.65
N LEU A 30 -5.67 1.69 -3.27
CA LEU A 30 -4.32 1.81 -2.73
C LEU A 30 -3.59 2.98 -3.40
N VAL A 31 -3.05 3.90 -2.61
CA VAL A 31 -2.15 4.96 -3.09
C VAL A 31 -0.73 4.54 -2.77
N ASP A 32 0.07 4.37 -3.83
CA ASP A 32 1.44 3.85 -3.83
C ASP A 32 1.60 2.44 -3.23
N THR A 33 2.66 1.73 -3.62
CA THR A 33 2.89 0.31 -3.34
C THR A 33 4.23 0.02 -2.68
N GLY A 34 5.09 1.02 -2.55
CA GLY A 34 6.45 0.85 -2.05
C GLY A 34 7.39 0.26 -3.11
N VAL A 35 8.64 0.03 -2.73
CA VAL A 35 9.63 -0.58 -3.63
C VAL A 35 9.32 -2.06 -3.91
N ALA A 36 9.57 -2.51 -5.14
CA ALA A 36 9.30 -3.88 -5.59
C ALA A 36 10.31 -4.92 -5.09
N VAL A 37 10.46 -5.06 -3.76
CA VAL A 37 11.27 -6.09 -3.09
C VAL A 37 10.40 -7.00 -2.23
N PRO A 38 10.83 -8.26 -1.97
CA PRO A 38 10.04 -9.22 -1.21
C PRO A 38 9.60 -8.71 0.17
N GLU A 39 10.49 -8.02 0.88
CA GLU A 39 10.24 -7.50 2.23
C GLU A 39 9.12 -6.46 2.23
N THR A 40 9.16 -5.49 1.31
CA THR A 40 8.10 -4.48 1.15
C THR A 40 6.79 -5.11 0.70
N ARG A 41 6.82 -6.12 -0.17
CA ARG A 41 5.62 -6.87 -0.58
C ARG A 41 4.96 -7.58 0.61
N ASP A 42 5.74 -8.16 1.51
CA ASP A 42 5.24 -8.81 2.72
C ASP A 42 4.69 -7.80 3.72
N GLN A 43 5.33 -6.64 3.88
CA GLN A 43 4.82 -5.53 4.70
C GLN A 43 3.50 -4.98 4.16
N LEU A 44 3.37 -4.79 2.84
CA LEU A 44 2.12 -4.35 2.21
C LEU A 44 1.01 -5.37 2.42
N ARG A 45 1.30 -6.67 2.24
CA ARG A 45 0.34 -7.75 2.53
C ARG A 45 -0.12 -7.71 3.99
N ALA A 46 0.82 -7.61 4.94
CA ALA A 46 0.51 -7.51 6.36
C ALA A 46 -0.29 -6.23 6.67
N GLY A 47 -0.02 -5.14 5.96
CA GLY A 47 -0.79 -3.90 5.99
C GLY A 47 -2.26 -4.09 5.65
N LEU A 48 -2.53 -4.67 4.47
CA LEU A 48 -3.89 -4.98 4.01
C LEU A 48 -4.61 -5.94 4.97
N GLN A 49 -3.91 -6.95 5.49
CA GLN A 49 -4.48 -7.93 6.41
C GLN A 49 -4.96 -7.32 7.73
N ARG A 50 -4.33 -6.24 8.22
CA ARG A 50 -4.82 -5.49 9.40
C ARG A 50 -6.21 -4.86 9.18
N HIS A 51 -6.62 -4.72 7.91
CA HIS A 51 -7.93 -4.24 7.51
C HIS A 51 -8.85 -5.38 7.01
N GLY A 52 -8.43 -6.64 7.15
CA GLY A 52 -9.20 -7.80 6.68
C GLY A 52 -9.15 -8.01 5.16
N LEU A 53 -8.20 -7.39 4.46
CA LEU A 53 -8.07 -7.41 3.00
C LEU A 53 -6.84 -8.20 2.55
N GLY A 54 -6.90 -8.74 1.33
CA GLY A 54 -5.79 -9.24 0.55
C GLY A 54 -5.56 -8.43 -0.73
N PHE A 55 -4.52 -8.78 -1.49
CA PHE A 55 -4.21 -8.08 -2.75
C PHE A 55 -5.35 -8.12 -3.77
N ALA A 56 -6.11 -9.22 -3.81
CA ALA A 56 -7.22 -9.38 -4.74
C ALA A 56 -8.40 -8.45 -4.45
N ASP A 57 -8.46 -7.89 -3.23
CA ASP A 57 -9.51 -6.95 -2.83
C ASP A 57 -9.19 -5.51 -3.21
N VAL A 58 -7.95 -5.21 -3.65
CA VAL A 58 -7.58 -3.88 -4.14
C VAL A 58 -8.08 -3.72 -5.58
N GLU A 59 -9.05 -2.84 -5.76
CA GLU A 59 -9.71 -2.60 -7.05
C GLU A 59 -9.01 -1.52 -7.88
N GLN A 60 -8.32 -0.59 -7.22
CA GLN A 60 -7.65 0.53 -7.86
C GLN A 60 -6.29 0.81 -7.20
N VAL A 61 -5.29 1.09 -8.03
CA VAL A 61 -3.98 1.58 -7.59
C VAL A 61 -3.73 2.96 -8.20
N LEU A 62 -3.42 3.94 -7.35
CA LEU A 62 -3.03 5.28 -7.74
C LEU A 62 -1.56 5.48 -7.40
N LEU A 63 -0.73 5.76 -8.41
CA LEU A 63 0.69 6.08 -8.22
C LEU A 63 0.84 7.60 -8.17
N THR A 64 1.50 8.11 -7.13
CA THR A 64 1.76 9.55 -7.00
C THR A 64 2.72 10.05 -8.06
N HIS A 65 3.75 9.26 -8.38
CA HIS A 65 4.72 9.50 -9.44
C HIS A 65 5.49 8.21 -9.79
N HIS A 66 6.55 8.32 -10.60
CA HIS A 66 7.21 7.18 -11.25
C HIS A 66 8.51 6.70 -10.56
N HIS A 67 8.83 7.20 -9.37
CA HIS A 67 10.00 6.69 -8.65
C HIS A 67 9.77 5.24 -8.22
N ALA A 68 10.85 4.47 -8.13
CA ALA A 68 10.79 3.01 -8.00
C ALA A 68 10.21 2.52 -6.67
N ASP A 69 10.01 3.42 -5.73
CA ASP A 69 9.54 3.20 -4.37
C ASP A 69 8.06 3.58 -4.18
N HIS A 70 7.34 3.79 -5.29
CA HIS A 70 5.89 4.01 -5.39
C HIS A 70 5.21 2.92 -6.22
#